data_AF-A0AAJ1F2T3-F1
#
_entry.id   AF-A0AAJ1F2T3-F1
#
_cell.length_a   1.000
_cell.length_b   1.000
_cell.length_c   1.000
_cell.angle_alpha   90.00
_cell.angle_beta   90.00
_cell.angle_gamma   90.00
#
_symmetry.space_group_name_H-M   'P 1'
#
loop_
_entity.id
_entity.type
_entity.pdbx_description
1 polymer ?
#
loop_
_entity_poly.entity_id
_entity_poly.type
_entity_poly.pdbx_seq_one_letter_code
_entity_poly.pdbx_strand_id
1 'polypeptide(L)'
;MTKARRTAQIRLARVLRGRNEPHGKPITDESIMKGVEVDDAGIVELWVKPPHPHCPCCLDDLIRLRNEVASQKGVLGCHIEVVGIPQSERWTAAVNE
;
A
#
# COMPACT_ATOMS: atom_id res chain seq x y z
N MET A 1 2.08 -22.25 -2.15
CA MET A 1 1.25 -21.04 -1.93
C MET A 1 0.03 -21.43 -1.10
N THR A 2 -0.15 -20.81 0.08
CA THR A 2 -1.27 -21.12 0.97
C THR A 2 -2.59 -20.51 0.49
N LYS A 3 -3.72 -21.00 1.03
CA LYS A 3 -5.06 -20.43 0.75
C LYS A 3 -5.17 -18.98 1.24
N ALA A 4 -4.55 -18.66 2.38
CA ALA A 4 -4.53 -17.32 2.95
C ALA A 4 -3.81 -16.34 2.00
N ARG A 5 -2.56 -16.67 1.61
CA ARG A 5 -1.78 -15.90 0.63
C ARG A 5 -2.53 -15.64 -0.66
N ARG A 6 -3.11 -16.69 -1.27
CA ARG A 6 -3.90 -16.55 -2.51
C ARG A 6 -5.09 -15.61 -2.33
N THR A 7 -5.78 -15.71 -1.20
CA THR A 7 -6.94 -14.86 -0.91
C THR A 7 -6.52 -13.41 -0.76
N ALA A 8 -5.50 -13.14 0.05
CA ALA A 8 -4.95 -11.80 0.25
C ALA A 8 -4.45 -11.18 -1.07
N GLN A 9 -3.74 -11.92 -1.93
CA GLN A 9 -3.32 -11.45 -3.25
C GLN A 9 -4.50 -11.03 -4.15
N ILE A 10 -5.56 -11.84 -4.20
CA ILE A 10 -6.77 -11.50 -5.00
C ILE A 10 -7.45 -10.25 -4.45
N ARG A 11 -7.51 -10.09 -3.12
CA ARG A 11 -8.11 -8.92 -2.48
C ARG A 11 -7.29 -7.67 -2.72
N LEU A 12 -5.98 -7.75 -2.53
CA LEU A 12 -5.05 -6.67 -2.84
C LEU A 12 -5.16 -6.22 -4.29
N ALA A 13 -5.10 -7.16 -5.24
CA ALA A 13 -5.24 -6.86 -6.66
C ALA A 13 -6.56 -6.15 -6.98
N ARG A 14 -7.66 -6.50 -6.29
CA ARG A 14 -8.96 -5.81 -6.45
C ARG A 14 -8.94 -4.38 -5.91
N VAL A 15 -8.32 -4.15 -4.75
CA VAL A 15 -8.20 -2.81 -4.14
C VAL A 15 -7.35 -1.89 -5.01
N LEU A 16 -6.24 -2.40 -5.57
CA LEU A 16 -5.33 -1.63 -6.41
C LEU A 16 -5.89 -1.38 -7.82
N ARG A 17 -6.82 -2.22 -8.30
CA ARG A 17 -7.32 -2.17 -9.68
C ARG A 17 -8.04 -0.85 -9.97
N GLY A 18 -7.46 -0.06 -10.87
CA GLY A 18 -8.04 1.21 -11.31
C GLY A 18 -7.93 2.34 -10.28
N ARG A 19 -7.22 2.12 -9.17
CA ARG A 19 -6.93 3.17 -8.20
C ARG A 19 -5.88 4.11 -8.75
N ASN A 20 -6.19 5.40 -8.70
CA ASN A 20 -5.21 6.46 -8.91
C ASN A 20 -4.80 7.05 -7.56
N GLU A 21 -3.55 7.50 -7.47
CA GLU A 21 -3.14 8.41 -6.41
C GLU A 21 -3.80 9.80 -6.63
N PRO A 22 -3.79 10.68 -5.62
CA PRO A 22 -4.56 11.93 -5.62
C PRO A 22 -4.33 12.88 -6.83
N HIS A 23 -3.22 12.75 -7.55
CA HIS A 23 -2.86 13.57 -8.71
C HIS A 23 -3.07 12.85 -10.05
N GLY A 24 -3.81 11.74 -10.05
CA GLY A 24 -4.31 11.07 -11.24
C GLY A 24 -3.39 10.00 -11.83
N LYS A 25 -2.23 9.72 -11.24
CA LYS A 25 -1.36 8.63 -11.67
C LYS A 25 -1.85 7.28 -11.11
N PRO A 26 -1.82 6.18 -11.86
CA PRO A 26 -2.16 4.88 -11.31
C PRO A 26 -1.26 4.51 -10.13
N ILE A 27 -1.83 4.03 -9.03
CA ILE A 27 -1.03 3.65 -7.84
C ILE A 27 -0.02 2.52 -8.17
N THR A 28 -0.36 1.69 -9.16
CA THR A 28 0.47 0.57 -9.64
C THR A 28 1.58 1.00 -10.58
N ASP A 29 1.71 2.30 -10.88
CA ASP A 29 2.82 2.80 -11.69
C ASP A 29 4.17 2.51 -11.01
N GLU A 30 5.16 2.04 -11.77
CA GLU A 30 6.46 1.61 -11.25
C GLU A 30 7.25 2.75 -10.57
N SER A 31 6.96 4.02 -10.88
CA SER A 31 7.54 5.15 -10.16
C SER A 31 6.98 5.30 -8.74
N ILE A 32 5.78 4.77 -8.48
CA ILE A 32 5.06 4.81 -7.22
C ILE A 32 5.17 3.48 -6.48
N MET A 33 4.61 2.39 -7.00
CA MET A 33 4.67 1.06 -6.38
C MET A 33 6.02 0.41 -6.66
N LYS A 34 6.84 0.26 -5.62
CA LYS A 34 8.20 -0.30 -5.71
C LYS A 34 8.28 -1.77 -5.37
N GLY A 35 7.32 -2.27 -4.61
CA GLY A 35 7.28 -3.66 -4.21
C GLY A 35 5.92 -4.03 -3.65
N VAL A 36 5.57 -5.29 -3.82
CA VAL A 36 4.37 -5.91 -3.24
C VAL A 36 4.75 -7.29 -2.77
N GLU A 37 4.53 -7.57 -1.50
CA GLU A 37 4.69 -8.90 -0.93
C GLU A 37 3.42 -9.30 -0.17
N VAL A 38 3.10 -10.59 -0.27
CA VAL A 38 2.03 -11.20 0.51
C VAL A 38 2.58 -12.50 1.05
N ASP A 39 2.63 -12.62 2.37
CA ASP A 39 3.19 -13.79 3.04
C ASP A 39 2.20 -14.97 3.06
N ASP A 40 2.63 -16.08 3.66
CA ASP A 40 1.81 -17.29 3.75
C ASP A 40 0.65 -17.19 4.77
N ALA A 41 0.69 -16.20 5.68
CA ALA A 41 -0.39 -15.89 6.62
C ALA A 41 -1.44 -14.93 6.03
N GLY A 42 -1.14 -14.25 4.92
CA GLY A 42 -1.99 -13.25 4.30
C GLY A 42 -1.74 -11.83 4.82
N ILE A 43 -0.56 -11.56 5.38
CA ILE A 43 -0.08 -10.20 5.66
C ILE A 43 0.42 -9.60 4.34
N VAL A 44 0.05 -8.34 4.10
CA VAL A 44 0.44 -7.58 2.90
C VAL A 44 1.50 -6.55 3.27
N GLU A 45 2.60 -6.53 2.51
CA GLU A 45 3.63 -5.50 2.59
C GLU A 45 3.73 -4.77 1.26
N LEU A 46 3.65 -3.44 1.29
CA LEU A 46 3.77 -2.58 0.12
C LEU A 46 4.95 -1.64 0.30
N TRP A 47 5.75 -1.45 -0.75
CA TRP A 47 6.77 -0.40 -0.79
C TRP A 47 6.31 0.68 -1.75
N VAL A 48 6.10 1.90 -1.24
CA VAL A 48 5.50 2.98 -2.01
C VAL A 48 6.38 4.23 -1.97
N LYS A 49 6.69 4.76 -3.15
CA LYS A 49 7.29 6.09 -3.32
C LYS A 49 6.19 7.08 -3.70
N PRO A 50 5.70 7.93 -2.79
CA PRO A 50 4.70 8.94 -3.15
C PRO A 50 5.30 9.92 -4.17
N PRO A 51 4.50 10.38 -5.16
CA PRO A 51 4.99 11.26 -6.22
C PRO A 51 5.35 12.67 -5.72
N HIS A 52 4.70 13.11 -4.63
CA HIS A 52 4.86 14.44 -4.06
C HIS A 52 5.25 14.35 -2.58
N PRO A 53 6.56 14.31 -2.26
CA PRO A 53 7.04 14.45 -0.89
C PRO A 53 6.48 15.76 -0.31
N HIS A 54 5.95 15.70 0.91
CA HIS A 54 5.28 16.81 1.59
C HIS A 54 3.84 17.16 1.13
N CYS A 55 3.19 16.43 0.20
CA CYS A 55 1.74 16.61 0.01
C CYS A 55 0.96 15.88 1.12
N PRO A 56 0.14 16.59 1.93
CA PRO A 56 -0.74 15.93 2.91
C PRO A 56 -1.73 14.97 2.22
N CYS A 57 -2.18 15.33 1.02
CA CYS A 57 -3.08 14.52 0.21
C CYS A 57 -2.53 13.12 -0.11
N CYS A 58 -1.24 13.03 -0.44
CA CYS A 58 -0.57 11.76 -0.71
C CYS A 58 -0.44 10.94 0.56
N LEU A 59 -0.16 11.57 1.71
CA LEU A 59 -0.09 10.88 2.99
C LEU A 59 -1.44 10.28 3.37
N ASP A 60 -2.50 11.09 3.31
CA ASP A 60 -3.87 10.66 3.59
C ASP A 60 -4.32 9.52 2.67
N ASP A 61 -3.93 9.56 1.39
CA ASP A 61 -4.25 8.47 0.46
C ASP A 61 -3.56 7.15 0.83
N LEU A 62 -2.30 7.20 1.27
CA LEU A 62 -1.59 6.00 1.73
C LEU A 62 -2.19 5.43 3.02
N ILE A 63 -2.58 6.29 3.97
CA ILE A 63 -3.32 5.87 5.18
C ILE A 63 -4.63 5.16 4.78
N ARG A 64 -5.39 5.76 3.86
CA ARG A 64 -6.64 5.15 3.36
C ARG A 64 -6.39 3.83 2.65
N LEU A 65 -5.35 3.75 1.81
CA LEU A 65 -4.96 2.53 1.12
C LEU A 65 -4.62 1.41 2.12
N ARG A 66 -3.78 1.68 3.11
CA ARG A 66 -3.39 0.72 4.16
C ARG A 66 -4.64 0.18 4.86
N ASN A 67 -5.53 1.07 5.29
CA ASN A 67 -6.76 0.70 6.00
C ASN A 67 -7.74 -0.08 5.11
N GLU A 68 -7.89 0.32 3.85
CA GLU A 68 -8.76 -0.38 2.90
C GLU A 68 -8.26 -1.80 2.61
N VAL A 69 -6.95 -2.00 2.46
CA VAL A 69 -6.33 -3.33 2.30
C VAL A 69 -6.49 -4.17 3.57
N ALA A 70 -6.17 -3.60 4.74
CA ALA A 70 -6.29 -4.30 6.03
C ALA A 70 -7.73 -4.71 6.36
N SER A 71 -8.73 -3.95 5.89
CA SER A 71 -10.16 -4.27 6.09
C SER A 71 -10.68 -5.41 5.21
N GLN A 72 -9.91 -5.85 4.20
CA GLN A 72 -10.36 -6.89 3.29
C GLN A 72 -10.46 -8.25 4.00
N LYS A 73 -11.61 -8.94 3.84
CA LYS A 73 -11.78 -10.30 4.36
C LYS A 73 -10.70 -11.24 3.82
N GLY A 74 -9.91 -11.80 4.72
CA GLY A 74 -8.83 -12.75 4.42
C GLY A 74 -7.45 -12.11 4.25
N VAL A 75 -7.32 -10.80 4.49
CA VAL A 75 -6.05 -10.12 4.75
C VAL A 75 -5.86 -10.08 6.27
N LEU A 76 -4.69 -10.49 6.76
CA LEU A 76 -4.38 -10.52 8.20
C LEU A 76 -3.88 -9.17 8.71
N GLY A 77 -3.20 -8.43 7.85
CA GLY A 77 -2.67 -7.09 8.14
C GLY A 77 -2.09 -6.46 6.88
N CYS A 78 -1.83 -5.15 6.96
CA CYS A 78 -1.15 -4.41 5.90
C CYS A 78 -0.13 -3.45 6.49
N HIS A 79 1.11 -3.55 6.02
CA HIS A 79 2.17 -2.58 6.26
C HIS A 79 2.52 -1.86 4.95
N ILE A 80 2.68 -0.54 5.01
CA ILE A 80 3.19 0.25 3.88
C ILE A 80 4.52 0.88 4.28
N GLU A 81 5.59 0.44 3.65
CA GLU A 81 6.91 1.06 3.75
C GLU A 81 7.01 2.20 2.73
N VAL A 82 7.18 3.43 3.22
CA VAL A 82 7.41 4.58 2.34
C VAL A 82 8.89 4.65 1.98
N VAL A 83 9.21 4.79 0.69
CA VAL A 83 10.60 4.74 0.21
C VAL A 83 10.92 5.85 -0.79
N GLY A 84 12.20 6.16 -0.92
CA GLY A 84 12.70 7.03 -2.00
C GLY A 84 12.28 8.50 -1.90
N ILE A 85 11.94 8.98 -0.69
CA ILE A 85 11.64 10.39 -0.38
C ILE A 85 12.35 10.82 0.93
N PRO A 86 12.59 12.12 1.16
CA PRO A 86 13.10 12.60 2.43
C PRO A 86 12.14 12.28 3.60
N GLN A 87 12.70 11.95 4.76
CA GLN A 87 11.93 11.63 5.98
C GLN A 87 10.91 10.49 5.79
N SER A 88 11.25 9.51 4.96
CA SER A 88 10.40 8.34 4.69
C SER A 88 9.99 7.60 5.96
N GLU A 89 10.87 7.48 6.96
CA GLU A 89 10.55 6.84 8.24
C GLU A 89 9.37 7.50 8.98
N ARG A 90 9.27 8.84 8.92
CA ARG A 90 8.14 9.57 9.52
C ARG A 90 6.84 9.29 8.77
N TRP A 91 6.92 9.17 7.45
CA TRP A 91 5.78 8.79 6.63
C TRP A 91 5.36 7.34 6.91
N THR A 92 6.31 6.39 6.95
CA THR A 92 6.05 5.00 7.32
C THR A 92 5.37 4.92 8.68
N ALA A 93 5.84 5.66 9.69
CA ALA A 93 5.19 5.69 10.99
C ALA A 93 3.74 6.21 10.90
N ALA A 94 3.53 7.37 10.26
CA ALA A 94 2.21 7.98 10.15
C ALA A 94 1.20 7.15 9.34
N VAL A 95 1.65 6.41 8.31
CA VAL A 95 0.79 5.56 7.48
C VAL A 95 0.33 4.30 8.24
N ASN A 96 1.15 3.80 9.18
CA ASN A 96 0.94 2.51 9.83
C ASN A 96 0.47 2.60 11.29
N GLU A 97 0.07 3.78 11.78
CA GLU A 97 -0.71 3.89 13.03
C GLU A 97 -2.02 3.06 12.99
#